data_AF-A0A258TSN0-F1
#
_entry.id   AF-A0A258TSN0-F1
#
_cell.length_a   1.000
_cell.length_b   1.000
_cell.length_c   1.000
_cell.angle_alpha   90.00
_cell.angle_beta   90.00
_cell.angle_gamma   90.00
#
_symmetry.space_group_name_H-M   'P 1'
#
loop_
_entity.id
_entity.type
_entity.pdbx_description
1 polymer ?
#
loop_
_entity_poly.entity_id
_entity_poly.type
_entity_poly.pdbx_seq_one_letter_code
_entity_poly.pdbx_strand_id
1 'polypeptide(L)'
;MLTWLTYRLISFFSRILKKVLAMRRIIPLPFPTDPAISSPAQLGAVLRAARTQAAISLEDLALTLGIAKQTLQDLERGTGTVSLSIAFLALTGLGIELQRVQNAIEVGHGA
;
A
#
# COMPACT_ATOMS: atom_id res chain seq x y z
N MET A 1 31.00 2.70 -34.99
CA MET A 1 30.74 1.74 -33.89
C MET A 1 30.77 2.37 -32.50
N LEU A 2 31.56 3.43 -32.22
CA LEU A 2 31.65 4.06 -30.88
C LEU A 2 30.41 4.85 -30.42
N THR A 3 29.57 5.32 -31.34
CA THR A 3 28.37 6.14 -31.06
C THR A 3 27.23 5.35 -30.41
N TRP A 4 27.19 4.03 -30.59
CA TRP A 4 26.13 3.17 -30.03
C TRP A 4 26.31 2.91 -28.53
N LEU A 5 27.56 2.89 -28.05
CA LEU A 5 27.87 2.62 -26.65
C LEU A 5 27.54 3.82 -25.76
N THR A 6 27.84 5.04 -26.23
CA THR A 6 27.49 6.28 -25.51
C THR A 6 25.99 6.51 -25.47
N TYR A 7 25.27 6.23 -26.56
CA TYR A 7 23.81 6.37 -26.61
C TYR A 7 23.10 5.40 -25.66
N ARG A 8 23.65 4.19 -25.47
CA ARG A 8 23.10 3.20 -24.53
C ARG A 8 23.24 3.63 -23.07
N LEU A 9 24.36 4.26 -22.70
CA LEU A 9 24.53 4.86 -21.36
C LEU A 9 23.65 6.09 -21.17
N ILE A 10 23.57 6.99 -22.15
CA ILE A 10 22.79 8.23 -22.05
C ILE A 10 21.28 7.93 -21.99
N SER A 11 20.79 6.98 -22.79
CA SER A 11 19.38 6.58 -22.75
C SER A 11 19.00 5.82 -21.48
N PHE A 12 19.91 5.01 -20.93
CA PHE A 12 19.73 4.36 -19.64
C PHE A 12 19.66 5.39 -18.51
N PHE A 13 20.61 6.33 -18.47
CA PHE A 13 20.63 7.42 -17.49
C PHE A 13 19.42 8.36 -17.65
N SER A 14 19.01 8.67 -18.89
CA SER A 14 17.79 9.44 -19.17
C SER A 14 16.53 8.76 -18.67
N ARG A 15 16.43 7.42 -18.79
CA ARG A 15 15.31 6.66 -18.24
C ARG A 15 15.29 6.71 -16.72
N ILE A 16 16.46 6.65 -16.07
CA ILE A 16 16.59 6.80 -14.61
C ILE A 16 16.16 8.20 -14.19
N LEU A 17 16.69 9.25 -14.85
CA LEU A 17 16.38 10.64 -14.55
C LEU A 17 14.90 10.96 -14.76
N LYS A 18 14.29 10.48 -15.85
CA LYS A 18 12.85 10.64 -16.12
C LYS A 18 12.00 9.93 -15.07
N LYS A 19 12.44 8.79 -14.53
CA LYS A 19 11.73 8.09 -13.45
C LYS A 19 11.75 8.89 -12.15
N VAL A 20 12.88 9.51 -11.83
CA VAL A 20 13.05 10.38 -10.66
C VAL A 20 12.26 11.68 -10.80
N LEU A 21 12.27 12.29 -11.99
CA LEU A 21 11.59 13.56 -12.26
C LEU A 21 10.08 13.43 -12.50
N ALA A 22 9.60 12.24 -12.90
CA ALA A 22 8.18 11.95 -13.02
C ALA A 22 7.57 11.59 -11.67
N MET A 23 7.51 12.55 -10.74
CA MET A 23 6.67 12.42 -9.55
C MET A 23 5.21 12.42 -10.00
N ARG A 24 4.62 11.23 -10.12
CA ARG A 24 3.18 11.10 -10.29
C ARG A 24 2.53 11.71 -9.06
N ARG A 25 1.79 12.81 -9.23
CA ARG A 25 1.07 13.46 -8.14
C ARG A 25 0.17 12.44 -7.45
N ILE A 26 0.43 12.20 -6.17
CA ILE A 26 -0.40 11.38 -5.31
C ILE A 26 -1.42 12.31 -4.65
N ILE A 27 -2.69 11.96 -4.78
CA ILE A 27 -3.78 12.67 -4.11
C ILE A 27 -4.01 11.95 -2.78
N PRO A 28 -3.90 12.63 -1.63
CA PRO A 28 -4.18 12.01 -0.34
C PRO A 28 -5.67 11.64 -0.26
N LEU A 29 -5.97 10.38 0.04
CA LEU A 29 -7.33 9.94 0.30
C LEU A 29 -7.64 10.05 1.79
N PRO A 30 -8.87 10.45 2.16
CA PRO A 30 -9.30 10.40 3.55
C PRO A 30 -9.39 8.94 4.03
N PHE A 31 -9.22 8.74 5.34
CA PHE A 31 -9.49 7.44 5.96
C PHE A 31 -10.99 7.09 5.88
N PRO A 32 -11.35 5.80 5.79
CA PRO A 32 -12.74 5.36 5.92
C PRO A 32 -13.37 5.86 7.22
N THR A 33 -14.63 6.29 7.15
CA THR A 33 -15.35 6.89 8.29
C THR A 33 -15.72 5.86 9.36
N ASP A 34 -15.98 4.62 8.95
CA ASP A 34 -16.35 3.55 9.87
C ASP A 34 -15.11 3.08 10.66
N PRO A 35 -15.10 3.19 12.00
CA PRO A 35 -13.98 2.73 12.81
C PRO A 35 -13.84 1.19 12.81
N ALA A 36 -14.90 0.45 12.47
CA ALA A 36 -14.86 -1.01 12.44
C ALA A 36 -14.48 -1.53 11.05
N ILE A 37 -13.51 -2.45 11.02
CA ILE A 37 -13.12 -3.17 9.81
C ILE A 37 -13.77 -4.56 9.86
N SER A 38 -14.72 -4.82 8.97
CA SER A 38 -15.44 -6.10 8.86
C SER A 38 -15.18 -6.83 7.54
N SER A 39 -14.39 -6.25 6.64
CA SER A 39 -14.09 -6.84 5.33
C SER A 39 -12.66 -6.56 4.85
N PRO A 40 -12.09 -7.42 3.98
CA PRO A 40 -10.79 -7.18 3.36
C PRO A 40 -10.74 -5.86 2.58
N ALA A 41 -11.85 -5.46 1.95
CA ALA A 41 -11.94 -4.21 1.19
C ALA A 41 -11.80 -2.98 2.10
N GLN A 42 -12.41 -3.00 3.29
CA GLN A 42 -12.24 -1.93 4.28
C GLN A 42 -10.79 -1.85 4.77
N LEU A 43 -10.15 -2.99 5.04
CA LEU A 43 -8.73 -3.03 5.43
C LEU A 43 -7.83 -2.46 4.32
N GLY A 44 -8.08 -2.85 3.07
CA GLY A 44 -7.35 -2.34 1.90
C GLY A 44 -7.55 -0.83 1.70
N ALA A 45 -8.74 -0.31 1.97
CA ALA A 45 -9.04 1.12 1.92
C ALA A 45 -8.26 1.91 2.98
N VAL A 46 -8.15 1.38 4.21
CA VAL A 46 -7.32 1.98 5.28
C VAL A 46 -5.85 2.03 4.86
N LEU A 47 -5.32 0.91 4.34
CA LEU A 47 -3.94 0.84 3.87
C LEU A 47 -3.66 1.86 2.76
N ARG A 48 -4.58 1.98 1.79
CA ARG A 48 -4.49 2.95 0.70
C ARG A 48 -4.55 4.39 1.20
N ALA A 49 -5.45 4.68 2.14
CA ALA A 49 -5.53 6.00 2.75
C ALA A 49 -4.21 6.35 3.42
N ALA A 50 -3.69 5.49 4.31
CA ALA A 50 -2.42 5.70 4.97
C ALA A 50 -1.25 5.92 4.00
N ARG A 51 -1.14 5.08 2.96
CA ARG A 51 -0.09 5.23 1.93
C ARG A 51 -0.16 6.59 1.24
N THR A 52 -1.37 7.01 0.84
CA THR A 52 -1.55 8.27 0.10
C THR A 52 -1.41 9.51 0.99
N GLN A 53 -1.74 9.41 2.27
CA GLN A 53 -1.45 10.44 3.29
C GLN A 53 0.06 10.61 3.49
N ALA A 54 0.82 9.52 3.44
CA ALA A 54 2.29 9.56 3.45
C ALA A 54 2.91 10.05 2.13
N ALA A 55 2.10 10.36 1.10
CA ALA A 55 2.55 10.72 -0.24
C ALA A 55 3.49 9.68 -0.89
N ILE A 56 3.30 8.38 -0.57
CA ILE A 56 4.07 7.28 -1.13
C ILE A 56 3.31 6.66 -2.32
N SER A 57 3.99 6.41 -3.43
CA SER A 57 3.35 5.77 -4.58
C SER A 57 3.16 4.27 -4.31
N LEU A 58 2.20 3.64 -4.98
CA LEU A 58 2.00 2.20 -4.85
C LEU A 58 3.22 1.40 -5.34
N GLU A 59 3.96 1.93 -6.32
CA GLU A 59 5.21 1.32 -6.80
C GLU A 59 6.33 1.44 -5.77
N ASP A 60 6.49 2.62 -5.16
CA ASP A 60 7.55 2.86 -4.18
C ASP A 60 7.32 2.03 -2.92
N LEU A 61 6.09 1.97 -2.39
CA LEU A 61 5.80 1.15 -1.22
C LEU A 61 6.04 -0.34 -1.52
N ALA A 62 5.61 -0.83 -2.68
CA ALA A 62 5.86 -2.21 -3.07
C ALA A 62 7.37 -2.53 -3.15
N LEU A 63 8.16 -1.62 -3.69
CA LEU A 63 9.62 -1.74 -3.73
C LEU A 63 10.24 -1.72 -2.34
N THR A 64 9.82 -0.80 -1.46
CA THR A 64 10.30 -0.71 -0.08
C THR A 64 10.02 -1.98 0.72
N LEU A 65 8.85 -2.57 0.53
CA LEU A 65 8.44 -3.80 1.21
C LEU A 65 8.98 -5.08 0.55
N GLY A 66 9.59 -4.98 -0.64
CA GLY A 66 10.08 -6.13 -1.39
C GLY A 66 8.97 -7.05 -1.93
N ILE A 67 7.79 -6.50 -2.22
CA ILE A 67 6.63 -7.25 -2.75
C ILE A 67 6.26 -6.82 -4.17
N ALA A 68 5.55 -7.67 -4.90
CA ALA A 68 5.09 -7.31 -6.23
C ALA A 68 4.05 -6.18 -6.16
N LYS A 69 4.16 -5.21 -7.09
CA LYS A 69 3.20 -4.10 -7.24
C LYS A 69 1.75 -4.60 -7.29
N GLN A 70 1.51 -5.65 -8.07
CA GLN A 70 0.19 -6.25 -8.22
C GLN A 70 -0.36 -6.77 -6.88
N THR A 71 0.49 -7.41 -6.08
CA THR A 71 0.10 -7.91 -4.74
C THR A 71 -0.34 -6.78 -3.82
N LEU A 72 0.38 -5.65 -3.80
CA LEU A 72 -0.03 -4.48 -3.02
C LEU A 72 -1.32 -3.85 -3.57
N GLN A 73 -1.51 -3.84 -4.89
CA GLN A 73 -2.73 -3.36 -5.52
C GLN A 73 -3.94 -4.22 -5.18
N ASP A 74 -3.78 -5.54 -5.19
CA ASP A 74 -4.82 -6.51 -4.83
C ASP A 74 -5.18 -6.39 -3.34
N LEU A 75 -4.17 -6.19 -2.48
CA LEU A 75 -4.35 -5.90 -1.06
C LEU A 75 -5.15 -4.60 -0.83
N GLU A 76 -4.80 -3.49 -1.49
CA GLU A 76 -5.54 -2.22 -1.36
C GLU A 76 -6.98 -2.29 -1.86
N ARG A 77 -7.27 -3.20 -2.80
CA ARG A 77 -8.63 -3.45 -3.29
C ARG A 77 -9.41 -4.41 -2.39
N GLY A 78 -8.73 -5.12 -1.50
CA GLY A 78 -9.31 -6.25 -0.75
C GLY A 78 -9.74 -7.40 -1.66
N THR A 79 -9.07 -7.57 -2.79
CA THR A 79 -9.38 -8.60 -3.79
C THR A 79 -8.26 -9.61 -3.91
N GLY A 80 -8.59 -10.87 -4.24
CA GLY A 80 -7.60 -11.92 -4.45
C GLY A 80 -7.11 -12.60 -3.17
N THR A 81 -6.17 -13.52 -3.33
CA THR A 81 -5.55 -14.30 -2.25
C THR A 81 -4.21 -13.68 -1.86
N VAL A 82 -4.25 -12.58 -1.10
CA VAL A 82 -3.06 -12.04 -0.44
C VAL A 82 -2.86 -12.75 0.88
N SER A 83 -1.64 -13.21 1.17
CA SER A 83 -1.36 -13.88 2.44
C SER A 83 -1.48 -12.90 3.60
N LEU A 84 -1.95 -13.40 4.75
CA LEU A 84 -2.07 -12.61 5.97
C LEU A 84 -0.71 -11.97 6.34
N SER A 85 0.39 -12.71 6.19
CA SER A 85 1.74 -12.19 6.44
C SER A 85 2.09 -10.95 5.61
N ILE A 86 1.70 -10.92 4.32
CA ILE A 86 1.93 -9.76 3.44
C ILE A 86 1.03 -8.59 3.85
N ALA A 87 -0.22 -8.86 4.25
CA ALA A 87 -1.10 -7.83 4.78
C ALA A 87 -0.49 -7.17 6.03
N PHE A 88 0.00 -7.97 7.00
CA PHE A 88 0.68 -7.45 8.18
C PHE A 88 1.96 -6.68 7.84
N LEU A 89 2.79 -7.19 6.92
CA LEU A 89 3.99 -6.49 6.46
C LEU A 89 3.67 -5.10 5.90
N ALA A 90 2.62 -4.97 5.09
CA ALA A 90 2.23 -3.70 4.50
C ALA A 90 1.66 -2.73 5.55
N LEU A 91 0.86 -3.24 6.50
CA LEU A 91 0.31 -2.43 7.59
C LEU A 91 1.42 -1.90 8.50
N THR A 92 2.30 -2.78 8.98
CA THR A 92 3.40 -2.38 9.87
C THR A 92 4.42 -1.49 9.16
N GLY A 93 4.65 -1.71 7.86
CA GLY A 93 5.48 -0.84 7.03
C GLY A 93 4.97 0.60 6.90
N LEU A 94 3.68 0.84 7.17
CA LEU A 94 3.07 2.17 7.25
C LEU A 94 2.80 2.62 8.69
N GLY A 95 3.27 1.87 9.70
CA GLY A 95 3.04 2.16 11.11
C GLY A 95 1.62 1.88 11.59
N ILE A 96 0.84 1.06 10.87
CA ILE A 96 -0.51 0.64 11.28
C ILE A 96 -0.40 -0.64 12.10
N GLU A 97 -0.95 -0.60 13.32
CA GLU A 97 -1.06 -1.76 14.21
C GLU A 97 -2.51 -2.28 14.25
N LEU A 98 -2.68 -3.60 14.25
CA LEU A 98 -3.98 -4.22 14.46
C LEU A 98 -4.19 -4.52 15.94
N GLN A 99 -5.26 -3.98 16.52
CA GLN A 99 -5.60 -4.18 17.93
C GLN A 99 -6.87 -5.00 18.09
N ARG A 100 -6.86 -5.90 19.08
CA ARG A 100 -8.04 -6.61 19.52
C ARG A 100 -8.92 -5.67 20.34
N VAL A 101 -10.14 -5.40 19.86
CA VAL A 101 -11.17 -4.71 20.66
C VAL A 101 -12.04 -5.75 21.35
N GLN A 102 -12.17 -5.66 22.67
CA GLN A 102 -13.03 -6.55 23.46
C GLN A 102 -14.36 -5.83 23.72
N ASN A 103 -15.39 -6.12 22.93
CA ASN A 103 -16.73 -5.63 23.24
C ASN A 103 -17.33 -6.52 24.33
N ALA A 104 -17.81 -5.91 25.42
CA ALA A 104 -18.56 -6.63 26.45
C ALA A 104 -19.80 -7.24 25.79
N ILE A 105 -19.90 -8.55 25.80
CA ILE A 105 -21.12 -9.24 25.39
C ILE A 105 -22.07 -9.05 26.57
N GLU A 106 -23.05 -8.15 26.43
CA GLU A 106 -24.17 -8.08 27.38
C GLU A 106 -24.98 -9.37 27.23
N VAL A 107 -24.56 -10.42 27.93
CA VAL A 107 -25.33 -11.66 28.02
C VAL A 107 -26.48 -11.37 28.96
N GLY A 108 -27.58 -10.86 28.41
CA GLY A 108 -28.84 -10.66 29.12
C GLY A 108 -29.32 -12.00 29.67
N HIS A 109 -29.04 -12.25 30.94
CA HIS A 109 -29.73 -13.28 31.70
C HIS A 109 -31.10 -12.69 32.05
N GLY A 110 -32.11 -13.04 31.26
CA GLY A 110 -33.49 -12.80 31.62
C GLY A 110 -33.79 -13.50 32.94
N ALA A 111 -34.05 -12.69 33.96
CA ALA A 111 -34.67 -13.10 35.21
C ALA A 111 -36.20 -13.14 35.04
#